data_AF-A0A4Q3WF06-F1
#
_entry.id   AF-A0A4Q3WF06-F1
#
_cell.length_a   1.000
_cell.length_b   1.000
_cell.length_c   1.000
_cell.angle_alpha   90.00
_cell.angle_beta   90.00
_cell.angle_gamma   90.00
#
_symmetry.space_group_name_H-M   'P 1'
#
loop_
_entity.id
_entity.type
_entity.pdbx_description
1 polymer ?
#
loop_
_entity_poly.entity_id
_entity_poly.type
_entity_poly.pdbx_seq_one_letter_code
_entity_poly.pdbx_strand_id
1 'polypeptide(L)' 'MTIKLPKSIEDYFTAERDGGPDELAAVFTENAIVKDAGENLTGHDAIRKWKVEYSQKFG' A
#
# COMPACT_ATOMS: atom_id res chain seq x y z
N MET A 1 -22.67 -7.45 8.30
CA MET A 1 -22.53 -8.24 7.07
C MET A 1 -21.05 -8.41 6.77
N THR A 2 -20.58 -9.64 6.58
CA THR A 2 -19.19 -9.92 6.22
C THR A 2 -19.09 -10.00 4.70
N ILE A 3 -18.37 -9.06 4.09
CA ILE A 3 -18.07 -9.10 2.65
C ILE A 3 -16.80 -9.94 2.49
N LYS A 4 -16.85 -10.97 1.65
CA LYS A 4 -15.63 -11.69 1.25
C LYS A 4 -14.92 -10.86 0.20
N LEU A 5 -13.75 -10.34 0.56
CA LEU A 5 -12.92 -9.57 -0.36
C LEU A 5 -12.17 -10.50 -1.32
N PRO A 6 -11.89 -10.07 -2.56
CA PRO A 6 -10.88 -10.70 -3.38
C PRO A 6 -9.53 -10.72 -2.65
N LYS A 7 -8.74 -11.76 -2.87
CA LYS A 7 -7.47 -11.99 -2.16
C LYS A 7 -6.52 -10.78 -2.21
N SER A 8 -6.41 -10.12 -3.36
CA SER A 8 -5.56 -8.93 -3.53
C SER A 8 -5.99 -7.73 -2.68
N ILE A 9 -7.30 -7.56 -2.44
CA ILE A 9 -7.83 -6.49 -1.60
C ILE A 9 -7.66 -6.84 -0.13
N GLU A 10 -7.90 -8.10 0.24
CA GLU A 10 -7.62 -8.62 1.58
C GLU A 10 -6.14 -8.42 1.95
N ASP A 11 -5.22 -8.81 1.06
CA ASP A 11 -3.78 -8.70 1.27
C ASP A 11 -3.33 -7.25 1.46
N TYR A 12 -3.89 -6.32 0.68
CA TYR A 12 -3.63 -4.90 0.87
C TYR A 12 -4.00 -4.43 2.27
N PHE A 13 -5.22 -4.72 2.73
CA PHE A 13 -5.67 -4.27 4.06
C PHE A 13 -4.91 -4.94 5.19
N THR A 14 -4.55 -6.22 5.05
CA THR A 14 -3.70 -6.92 6.02
C THR A 14 -2.31 -6.28 6.09
N ALA A 15 -1.66 -6.04 4.95
CA ALA A 15 -0.34 -5.41 4.91
C ALA A 15 -0.36 -3.96 5.43
N GLU A 16 -1.40 -3.20 5.10
CA GLU A 16 -1.56 -1.81 5.54
C GLU A 16 -1.75 -1.67 7.05
N ARG A 17 -2.49 -2.61 7.67
CA ARG A 17 -2.84 -2.57 9.10
C ARG A 17 -1.81 -3.23 9.99
N ASP A 18 -1.37 -4.43 9.60
CA ASP A 18 -0.60 -5.32 10.46
C ASP A 18 0.88 -5.41 10.01
N GLY A 19 1.20 -4.93 8.81
CA GLY A 19 2.54 -4.93 8.23
C GLY A 19 3.27 -3.59 8.32
N GLY A 20 4.40 -3.49 7.63
CA GLY A 20 5.18 -2.28 7.45
C GLY A 20 5.25 -1.81 6.00
N PRO A 21 6.04 -0.76 5.72
CA PRO A 21 6.20 -0.21 4.38
C PRO A 21 6.68 -1.23 3.34
N ASP A 22 7.49 -2.21 3.76
CA ASP A 22 8.01 -3.27 2.90
C ASP A 22 6.92 -4.30 2.55
N GLU A 23 6.17 -4.76 3.56
CA GLU A 23 5.06 -5.69 3.37
C GLU A 23 3.94 -5.09 2.51
N LEU A 24 3.65 -3.80 2.70
CA LEU A 24 2.68 -3.10 1.86
C LEU A 24 3.17 -2.97 0.42
N ALA A 25 4.44 -2.61 0.18
CA ALA A 25 4.96 -2.52 -1.18
C ALA A 25 4.91 -3.89 -1.89
N ALA A 26 5.20 -4.98 -1.16
CA ALA A 26 5.24 -6.33 -1.71
C ALA A 26 3.88 -6.88 -2.19
N VAL A 27 2.74 -6.34 -1.73
CA VAL A 27 1.42 -6.77 -2.24
C VAL A 27 1.11 -6.20 -3.63
N PHE A 28 1.86 -5.20 -4.07
CA PHE A 28 1.74 -4.62 -5.40
C PHE A 28 2.61 -5.34 -6.42
N THR A 29 2.28 -5.24 -7.70
CA THR A 29 3.18 -5.67 -8.78
C THR A 29 4.39 -4.74 -8.87
N GLU A 30 5.50 -5.23 -9.43
CA GLU A 30 6.78 -4.48 -9.56
C GLU A 30 6.61 -3.08 -10.16
N ASN A 31 5.70 -2.93 -11.13
CA ASN A 31 5.42 -1.68 -11.84
C ASN A 31 4.07 -1.05 -11.45
N ALA A 32 3.56 -1.33 -10.25
CA ALA A 32 2.32 -0.75 -9.79
C ALA A 32 2.40 0.78 -9.68
N ILE A 33 1.25 1.44 -9.85
CA ILE A 33 1.11 2.89 -9.75
C ILE A 33 0.11 3.20 -8.65
N VAL A 34 0.57 3.82 -7.58
CA VAL A 34 -0.29 4.41 -6.54
C VAL A 34 -0.48 5.89 -6.85
N LYS A 35 -1.72 6.37 -6.82
CA LYS A 35 -2.04 7.78 -7.03
C LYS A 35 -2.53 8.37 -5.72
N ASP A 36 -1.78 9.31 -5.18
CA ASP A 36 -2.11 9.98 -3.94
C ASP A 36 -1.67 11.44 -3.98
N ALA A 37 -2.42 12.34 -3.36
CA ALA A 37 -2.12 13.78 -3.30
C ALA A 37 -1.81 14.48 -4.65
N GLY A 38 -2.26 13.92 -5.77
CA GLY A 38 -1.94 14.43 -7.12
C GLY A 38 -0.63 13.92 -7.72
N GLU A 39 0.09 13.05 -7.02
CA GLU A 39 1.32 12.41 -7.46
C GLU A 39 1.07 10.97 -7.95
N ASN A 40 1.94 10.49 -8.86
CA ASN A 40 1.96 9.10 -9.30
C ASN A 40 3.23 8.43 -8.75
N LEU A 41 3.06 7.46 -7.87
CA LEU A 41 4.12 6.70 -7.21
C LEU A 41 4.26 5.36 -7.93
N THR A 42 5.38 5.17 -8.64
CA THR A 42 5.57 3.99 -9.49
C THR A 42 6.62 3.06 -8.90
N GLY A 43 6.23 1.80 -8.70
CA GLY A 43 7.10 0.73 -8.22
C GLY A 43 7.26 0.69 -6.70
N HIS A 44 7.82 -0.42 -6.23
CA HIS A 44 7.89 -0.75 -4.80
C HIS A 44 8.63 0.30 -3.97
N ASP A 45 9.76 0.83 -4.48
CA ASP A 45 10.54 1.84 -3.75
C ASP A 45 9.75 3.13 -3.51
N ALA A 46 9.00 3.59 -4.51
CA ALA A 46 8.17 4.79 -4.39
C ALA A 46 7.00 4.56 -3.43
N ILE A 47 6.36 3.40 -3.50
CA ILE A 47 5.23 3.02 -2.63
C ILE A 47 5.70 2.85 -1.17
N ARG A 48 6.85 2.23 -0.95
CA ARG A 48 7.46 2.09 0.38
C ARG A 48 7.73 3.45 1.00
N LYS A 49 8.38 4.34 0.25
CA LYS A 49 8.66 5.70 0.72
C LYS A 49 7.38 6.46 1.04
N TRP A 50 6.39 6.40 0.15
CA TRP A 50 5.08 6.99 0.37
C TRP A 50 4.42 6.49 1.65
N LYS A 51 4.44 5.19 1.93
CA LYS A 51 3.84 4.64 3.14
C LYS A 51 4.49 5.18 4.41
N VAL A 52 5.82 5.33 4.43
CA VAL A 52 6.54 5.94 5.57
C VAL A 52 6.08 7.38 5.78
N GLU A 53 6.05 8.18 4.71
CA GLU A 53 5.66 9.59 4.77
C GLU A 53 4.18 9.77 5.14
N TYR A 54 3.31 8.93 4.60
CA TYR A 54 1.87 8.92 4.88
C TYR A 54 1.61 8.59 6.36
N SER A 55 2.22 7.52 6.88
CA SER A 55 2.08 7.14 8.29
C SER A 55 2.64 8.21 9.24
N GLN A 56 3.67 8.97 8.86
CA GLN A 56 4.17 10.10 9.67
C GLN A 56 3.20 11.29 9.68
N LYS A 57 2.49 11.53 8.57
CA LYS A 57 1.56 12.66 8.44
C LYS A 57 0.20 12.39 9.07
N PHE A 58 -0.26 11.14 9.05
CA PHE A 58 -1.65 10.78 9.38
C PHE A 58 -1.81 9.60 10.34
N GLY A 59 -0.71 8.93 10.73
CA GLY A 59 -0.70 7.78 11.64
C GLY A 59 -0.69 8.15 13.12
#